data_AF-A0A191HVN5-F1
#
_entry.id   AF-A0A191HVN5-F1
#
_cell.length_a   1.000
_cell.length_b   1.000
_cell.length_c   1.000
_cell.angle_alpha   90.00
_cell.angle_beta   90.00
_cell.angle_gamma   90.00
#
_symmetry.space_group_name_H-M   'P 1'
#
loop_
_entity.id
_entity.type
_entity.pdbx_description
1 polymer ?
#
loop_
_entity_poly.entity_id
_entity_poly.type
_entity_poly.pdbx_seq_one_letter_code
_entity_poly.pdbx_strand_id
1 'polypeptide(L)'
;MKITSYDAEQASVLQIVNMMASAAKTAPKGLGINRIDTLVLTEDDMMPIIEEMKKTAYDYKMAYFLRDAESLEKSQALVLIGTTYGCGAIEVLSLVGLCGNIDCATNSKKGHLHL
;
A
#
# COMPACT_ATOMS: atom_id res chain seq x y z
N MET A 1 -0.13 21.23 32.35
CA MET A 1 -0.17 20.06 31.43
C MET A 1 1.24 19.53 31.31
N LYS A 2 1.46 18.22 31.53
CA LYS A 2 2.76 17.55 31.37
C LYS A 2 2.61 16.59 30.20
N ILE A 3 3.52 16.68 29.22
CA ILE A 3 3.56 15.80 28.05
C ILE A 3 4.87 15.03 28.14
N THR A 4 4.83 13.70 28.07
CA THR A 4 6.05 12.88 28.03
C THR A 4 6.59 12.81 26.61
N SER A 5 7.86 12.39 26.45
CA SER A 5 8.44 12.16 25.13
C SER A 5 7.63 11.12 24.34
N TYR A 6 7.18 10.05 25.02
CA TYR A 6 6.34 9.01 24.43
C TYR A 6 5.02 9.57 23.91
N ASP A 7 4.30 10.35 24.73
CA ASP A 7 3.02 10.94 24.33
C ASP A 7 3.17 11.90 23.14
N ALA A 8 4.24 12.70 23.15
CA ALA A 8 4.56 13.63 22.06
C ALA A 8 4.90 12.88 20.76
N GLU A 9 5.63 11.77 20.86
CA GLU A 9 6.01 10.94 19.72
C GLU A 9 4.78 10.26 19.10
N GLN A 10 3.92 9.61 19.91
CA GLN A 10 2.71 8.97 19.41
C GLN A 10 1.76 9.95 18.73
N ALA A 11 1.56 11.13 19.33
CA ALA A 11 0.77 12.19 18.71
C ALA A 11 1.37 12.64 17.37
N SER A 12 2.70 12.77 17.31
CA SER A 12 3.40 13.18 16.08
C SER A 12 3.32 12.12 14.99
N VAL A 13 3.44 10.83 15.33
CA VAL A 13 3.29 9.73 14.37
C VAL A 13 1.92 9.75 13.72
N LEU A 14 0.85 9.87 14.51
CA LEU A 14 -0.51 9.96 13.98
C LEU A 14 -0.70 11.18 13.06
N GLN A 15 -0.10 12.32 13.38
CA GLN A 15 -0.13 13.48 12.51
C GLN A 15 0.61 13.21 11.18
N ILE A 16 1.81 12.62 11.25
CA ILE A 16 2.65 12.34 10.08
C ILE A 16 1.98 11.35 9.13
N VAL A 17 1.44 10.23 9.63
CA VAL A 17 0.80 9.22 8.77
C VAL A 17 -0.44 9.76 8.07
N ASN A 18 -1.22 10.61 8.73
CA ASN A 18 -2.35 11.30 8.12
C ASN A 18 -1.91 12.25 7.00
N MET A 19 -0.82 13.00 7.23
CA MET A 19 -0.24 13.86 6.20
C MET A 19 0.31 13.06 5.02
N MET A 20 0.97 11.91 5.28
CA MET A 20 1.46 11.02 4.23
C MET A 20 0.32 10.44 3.38
N ALA A 21 -0.76 9.96 4.02
CA ALA A 21 -1.94 9.45 3.31
C ALA A 21 -2.60 10.54 2.44
N SER A 22 -2.75 11.75 2.99
CA SER A 22 -3.27 12.91 2.25
C SER A 22 -2.37 13.32 1.07
N ALA A 23 -1.05 13.35 1.28
CA ALA A 23 -0.08 13.65 0.23
C ALA A 23 -0.14 12.61 -0.90
N ALA A 24 -0.26 11.32 -0.56
CA ALA A 24 -0.44 10.26 -1.54
C ALA A 24 -1.70 10.51 -2.38
N LYS A 25 -2.86 10.76 -1.75
CA LYS A 25 -4.12 11.01 -2.46
C LYS A 25 -4.10 12.25 -3.35
N THR A 26 -3.44 13.32 -2.90
CA THR A 26 -3.43 14.62 -3.60
C THR A 26 -2.32 14.76 -4.65
N ALA A 27 -1.32 13.88 -4.65
CA ALA A 27 -0.26 13.90 -5.66
C ALA A 27 -0.81 13.80 -7.10
N PRO A 28 -0.14 14.38 -8.12
CA PRO A 28 -0.61 14.33 -9.49
C PRO A 28 -0.70 12.88 -9.98
N LYS A 29 -1.83 12.52 -10.61
CA LYS A 29 -2.07 11.18 -11.17
C LYS A 29 -2.24 11.27 -12.67
N GLY A 30 -1.84 10.20 -13.35
CA GLY A 30 -1.99 10.08 -14.80
C GLY A 30 -3.44 10.38 -15.20
N LEU A 31 -3.61 11.35 -16.10
CA LEU A 31 -4.91 11.78 -16.62
C LEU A 31 -5.92 12.24 -15.55
N GLY A 32 -5.45 12.65 -14.37
CA GLY A 32 -6.31 13.05 -13.26
C GLY A 32 -7.10 11.90 -12.63
N ILE A 33 -6.82 10.65 -13.00
CA ILE A 33 -7.55 9.50 -12.46
C ILE A 33 -6.85 8.98 -11.21
N ASN A 34 -7.52 9.07 -10.06
CA ASN A 34 -7.02 8.53 -8.81
C ASN A 34 -7.51 7.09 -8.61
N ARG A 35 -6.59 6.12 -8.66
CA ARG A 35 -6.86 4.70 -8.40
C ARG A 35 -6.26 4.16 -7.12
N ILE A 36 -5.49 4.99 -6.41
CA ILE A 36 -4.85 4.55 -5.18
C ILE A 36 -5.81 4.74 -4.01
N ASP A 37 -5.68 3.87 -3.02
CA ASP A 37 -6.29 4.05 -1.72
C ASP A 37 -5.26 3.88 -0.61
N THR A 38 -5.56 4.43 0.56
CA THR A 38 -4.62 4.45 1.69
C THR A 38 -5.29 3.93 2.95
N LEU A 39 -4.59 3.09 3.69
CA LEU A 39 -5.00 2.60 5.01
C LEU A 39 -3.85 2.82 6.00
N VAL A 40 -4.15 3.42 7.15
CA VAL A 40 -3.18 3.57 8.23
C VAL A 40 -3.47 2.50 9.27
N LEU A 41 -2.44 1.77 9.67
CA LEU A 41 -2.50 0.76 10.74
C LEU A 41 -1.51 1.13 11.83
N THR A 42 -1.89 0.87 13.07
CA THR A 42 -1.08 1.14 14.27
C THR A 42 -1.20 -0.03 15.22
N GLU A 43 -0.22 -0.19 16.09
CA GLU A 43 -0.26 -1.18 17.19
C GLU A 43 -0.65 -2.59 16.67
N ASP A 44 -1.67 -3.19 17.26
CA ASP A 44 -2.10 -4.57 17.02
C ASP A 44 -2.66 -4.78 15.60
N ASP A 45 -3.15 -3.74 14.93
CA ASP A 45 -3.69 -3.85 13.57
C ASP A 45 -2.61 -4.19 12.53
N MET A 46 -1.33 -4.00 12.87
CA MET A 46 -0.21 -4.39 11.99
C MET A 46 0.15 -5.88 12.09
N MET A 47 -0.23 -6.55 13.18
CA MET A 47 0.18 -7.94 13.45
C MET A 47 -0.21 -8.93 12.35
N PRO A 48 -1.45 -8.91 11.82
CA PRO A 48 -1.83 -9.84 10.74
C PRO A 48 -0.96 -9.73 9.49
N ILE A 49 -0.49 -8.52 9.18
CA ILE A 49 0.37 -8.27 8.02
C ILE A 49 1.78 -8.80 8.26
N ILE A 50 2.33 -8.53 9.45
CA ILE A 50 3.65 -9.02 9.85
C ILE A 50 3.69 -10.54 9.80
N GLU A 51 2.66 -11.20 10.33
CA GLU A 51 2.53 -12.66 10.33
C GLU A 51 2.44 -13.23 8.91
N GLU A 52 1.61 -12.64 8.05
CA GLU A 52 1.49 -13.10 6.66
C GLU A 52 2.79 -12.87 5.87
N MET A 53 3.52 -11.79 6.13
CA MET A 53 4.85 -11.56 5.52
C MET A 53 5.86 -12.61 5.96
N LYS A 54 5.91 -12.97 7.25
CA LYS A 54 6.78 -14.05 7.75
C LYS A 54 6.42 -15.40 7.14
N LYS A 55 5.13 -15.71 7.06
CA LYS A 55 4.63 -16.93 6.42
C LYS A 55 5.01 -16.99 4.94
N THR A 56 4.79 -15.90 4.20
CA THR A 56 5.17 -15.77 2.78
C THR A 56 6.69 -15.94 2.60
N ALA A 57 7.50 -15.39 3.49
CA ALA A 57 8.96 -15.56 3.45
C ALA A 57 9.37 -17.04 3.52
N TYR A 58 8.70 -17.81 4.39
CA TYR A 58 8.93 -19.25 4.55
C TYR A 58 8.42 -20.05 3.34
N ASP A 59 7.15 -19.88 2.97
CA ASP A 59 6.48 -20.66 1.94
C ASP A 59 7.15 -20.50 0.56
N TYR A 60 7.54 -19.27 0.22
CA TYR A 60 8.14 -18.95 -1.09
C TYR A 60 9.67 -18.82 -1.06
N LYS A 61 10.31 -19.07 0.10
CA LYS A 61 11.77 -18.91 0.30
C LYS A 61 12.28 -17.52 -0.08
N MET A 62 11.52 -16.50 0.27
CA MET A 62 11.78 -15.11 -0.06
C MET A 62 12.22 -14.33 1.19
N ALA A 63 13.52 -14.37 1.48
CA ALA A 63 14.10 -13.81 2.70
C ALA A 63 13.84 -12.30 2.91
N TYR A 64 13.54 -11.55 1.84
CA TYR A 64 13.24 -10.12 1.95
C TYR A 64 11.91 -9.84 2.67
N PHE A 65 10.91 -10.72 2.57
CA PHE A 65 9.66 -10.54 3.32
C PHE A 65 9.87 -10.67 4.83
N LEU A 66 10.80 -11.53 5.26
CA LEU A 66 11.17 -11.66 6.67
C LEU A 66 11.84 -10.37 7.19
N ARG A 67 12.80 -9.82 6.43
CA ARG A 67 13.46 -8.54 6.74
C ARG A 67 12.45 -7.40 6.89
N ASP A 68 11.49 -7.33 5.97
CA ASP A 68 10.50 -6.26 5.97
C ASP A 68 9.49 -6.45 7.11
N ALA A 69 9.12 -7.69 7.45
CA ALA A 69 8.31 -7.98 8.64
C ALA A 69 9.00 -7.53 9.94
N GLU A 70 10.30 -7.84 10.10
CA GLU A 70 11.10 -7.39 11.25
C GLU A 70 11.24 -5.85 11.34
N SER A 71 11.12 -5.16 10.20
CA SER A 71 11.11 -3.70 10.14
C SER A 71 9.78 -3.13 10.60
N LEU A 72 8.66 -3.76 10.23
CA LEU A 72 7.32 -3.40 10.69
C LEU A 72 7.14 -3.63 12.19
N GLU A 73 7.72 -4.70 12.76
CA GLU A 73 7.66 -4.96 14.21
C GLU A 73 8.28 -3.84 15.06
N LYS A 74 9.21 -3.07 14.47
CA LYS A 74 9.87 -1.93 15.14
C LYS A 74 9.23 -0.59 14.79
N SER A 75 8.22 -0.60 13.92
CA SER A 75 7.54 0.59 13.44
C SER A 75 6.32 0.88 14.31
N GLN A 76 6.01 2.17 14.50
CA GLN A 76 4.86 2.60 15.31
C GLN A 76 3.56 2.65 14.50
N ALA A 77 3.67 2.80 13.19
CA ALA A 77 2.56 2.85 12.26
C ALA A 77 2.97 2.41 10.86
N LEU A 78 2.01 1.95 10.09
CA LEU A 78 2.14 1.56 8.69
C LEU A 78 1.13 2.32 7.84
N VAL A 79 1.60 3.00 6.80
CA VAL A 79 0.73 3.57 5.75
C VAL A 79 0.74 2.61 4.57
N LEU A 80 -0.33 1.82 4.43
CA LEU A 80 -0.58 1.01 3.26
C LEU A 80 -1.10 1.87 2.12
N ILE A 81 -0.51 1.70 0.94
CA ILE A 81 -1.01 2.32 -0.30
C ILE A 81 -1.37 1.20 -1.27
N GLY A 82 -2.67 0.97 -1.43
CA GLY A 82 -3.21 0.05 -2.42
C GLY A 82 -3.53 0.76 -3.73
N THR A 83 -3.65 0.02 -4.81
CA THR A 83 -4.20 0.53 -6.07
C THR A 83 -5.20 -0.45 -6.65
N THR A 84 -6.29 0.09 -7.20
CA THR A 84 -7.18 -0.69 -8.05
C THR A 84 -6.64 -0.71 -9.47
N TYR A 85 -6.85 -1.84 -10.17
CA TYR A 85 -6.56 -1.93 -11.60
C TYR A 85 -7.76 -1.40 -12.38
N GLY A 86 -7.49 -0.66 -13.46
CA GLY A 86 -8.53 -0.25 -14.39
C GLY A 86 -7.95 -0.01 -15.78
N CYS A 87 -8.66 -0.47 -16.79
CA CYS A 87 -8.38 -0.16 -18.18
C CYS A 87 -9.08 1.16 -18.58
N GLY A 88 -8.49 1.91 -19.50
CA GLY A 88 -9.16 3.06 -20.12
C GLY A 88 -8.67 4.44 -19.70
N ALA A 89 -7.45 4.58 -19.17
CA ALA A 89 -6.83 5.90 -19.06
C ALA A 89 -6.14 6.27 -20.39
N ILE A 90 -5.23 5.43 -20.88
CA ILE A 90 -4.47 5.67 -22.12
C ILE A 90 -4.67 4.45 -23.03
N GLU A 91 -5.49 4.57 -24.08
CA GLU A 91 -5.66 3.52 -25.10
C GLU A 91 -4.37 3.23 -25.88
N VAL A 92 -3.41 4.17 -25.85
CA VAL A 92 -2.15 4.12 -26.60
C VAL A 92 -1.04 3.37 -25.86
N LEU A 93 -1.23 3.01 -24.58
CA LEU A 93 -0.20 2.35 -23.79
C LEU A 93 -0.40 0.83 -23.85
N SER A 94 0.06 0.22 -24.95
CA SER A 94 0.04 -1.22 -25.21
C SER A 94 0.97 -2.04 -24.31
N LEU A 95 1.55 -1.43 -23.27
CA LEU A 95 2.64 -2.01 -22.48
C LEU A 95 2.43 -1.84 -20.96
N VAL A 96 1.21 -2.08 -20.45
CA VAL A 96 0.94 -2.03 -19.00
C VAL A 96 0.61 -3.42 -18.48
N GLY A 97 1.66 -4.23 -18.29
CA GLY A 97 1.59 -5.61 -17.80
C GLY A 97 1.33 -5.77 -16.30
N LEU A 98 1.04 -4.68 -15.56
CA LEU A 98 0.81 -4.75 -14.11
C LEU A 98 -0.44 -5.58 -13.75
N CYS A 99 -1.43 -5.63 -14.65
CA CYS A 99 -2.64 -6.45 -14.52
C CYS A 99 -2.52 -7.86 -15.14
N GLY A 100 -1.32 -8.26 -15.59
CA GLY A 100 -1.07 -9.58 -16.17
C GLY A 100 -1.65 -9.81 -17.58
N ASN A 101 -2.29 -8.80 -18.19
CA ASN A 101 -2.81 -8.87 -19.56
C ASN A 101 -1.91 -8.09 -20.53
N ILE A 102 -1.91 -8.53 -21.79
CA ILE A 102 -1.06 -7.96 -22.86
C ILE A 102 -1.46 -6.52 -23.21
N ASP A 103 -2.75 -6.20 -23.13
CA ASP A 103 -3.29 -4.87 -23.40
C ASP A 103 -4.60 -4.61 -22.63
N CYS A 104 -5.02 -3.34 -22.66
CA CYS A 104 -6.27 -2.92 -22.01
C CYS A 104 -7.52 -3.49 -22.68
N ALA A 105 -7.48 -3.74 -24.00
CA ALA A 105 -8.62 -4.28 -24.74
C ALA A 105 -8.94 -5.73 -24.32
N THR A 106 -7.91 -6.53 -24.08
CA THR A 106 -8.00 -7.91 -23.59
C THR A 106 -8.49 -7.95 -22.15
N ASN A 107 -8.00 -7.05 -21.29
CA ASN A 107 -8.42 -7.00 -19.89
C ASN A 107 -9.88 -6.56 -19.73
N SER A 108 -10.34 -5.55 -20.49
CA SER A 108 -11.76 -5.12 -20.47
C SER A 108 -12.73 -6.23 -20.87
N LYS A 109 -12.32 -7.15 -21.76
CA LYS A 109 -13.15 -8.28 -22.22
C LYS A 109 -13.22 -9.44 -21.22
N LYS A 110 -12.20 -9.62 -20.39
CA LYS A 110 -12.17 -10.72 -19.41
C LYS A 110 -13.01 -10.45 -18.15
N GLY A 111 -13.60 -9.26 -18.04
CA GLY A 111 -14.16 -8.78 -16.78
C GLY A 111 -13.02 -8.41 -15.84
N HIS A 112 -13.14 -7.28 -15.16
CA HIS A 112 -12.09 -6.82 -14.25
C HIS A 112 -11.79 -7.91 -13.22
N LEU A 113 -10.60 -8.50 -13.30
CA LEU A 113 -10.13 -9.46 -12.32
C LEU A 113 -9.85 -8.68 -11.04
N HIS A 114 -10.89 -8.53 -10.22
CA HIS A 114 -10.76 -8.16 -8.82
C HIS A 114 -10.24 -9.43 -8.13
N LEU A 115 -8.95 -9.43 -7.79
CA LEU A 115 -8.45 -10.33 -6.76
C LEU A 115 -9.22 -10.06 -5.46
#